data_AF-A0A1X7QX29-F1
#
_entry.id   AF-A0A1X7QX29-F1
#
_cell.length_a   1.000
_cell.length_b   1.000
_cell.length_c   1.000
_cell.angle_alpha   90.00
_cell.angle_beta   90.00
_cell.angle_gamma   90.00
#
_symmetry.space_group_name_H-M   'P 1'
#
loop_
_entity.id
_entity.type
_entity.pdbx_description
1 polymer ?
#
loop_
_entity_poly.entity_id
_entity_poly.type
_entity_poly.pdbx_seq_one_letter_code
_entity_poly.pdbx_strand_id
1 'polypeptide(L)'
;MSTSHVFRRLNSNLAARQPIDNYFTYFKTQVTLRPLIYRQRNANTLLAMDLQDPETKQQVKPKNAIASVPKQNLIDYVKSIPNGSNEFFEWLKPWMKLTTRKKEIYQYFTARHLQTMLIQSCYIIGDYTRMVGYLYVQRPRFIQAKNSNIYDVDHFFNTLLMCSLQRGSILEFNDPSIAYKKVQQMWSNTVNKQQTNGLTSLLVNCYAKQQGFETQGLNQGLNQIEVNLPSLEPTNMENESHENLLNGNESLYMICRTILDYSPEQNVEITRFVNEYKALGNKAGKTTDIYDEYVVSMKKIWTAKKEERTARDGEKPVEQEQDSTTTKE
;
A
#
# COMPACT_ATOMS: atom_id res chain seq x y z
N MET A 1 0.50 41.53 -14.36
CA MET A 1 0.22 41.13 -12.96
C MET A 1 0.69 39.70 -12.79
N SER A 2 1.79 39.50 -12.06
CA SER A 2 2.43 38.19 -11.90
C SER A 2 1.67 37.37 -10.86
N THR A 3 0.99 36.31 -11.29
CA THR A 3 0.31 35.37 -10.40
C THR A 3 1.35 34.50 -9.70
N SER A 4 1.62 34.84 -8.44
CA SER A 4 2.34 34.02 -7.48
C SER A 4 1.64 32.65 -7.36
N HIS A 5 2.26 31.60 -7.90
CA HIS A 5 1.87 30.23 -7.63
C HIS A 5 2.27 29.88 -6.20
N VAL A 6 1.36 30.09 -5.26
CA VAL A 6 1.45 29.53 -3.92
C VAL A 6 1.37 28.01 -4.06
N PHE A 7 2.50 27.32 -3.94
CA PHE A 7 2.52 25.87 -3.72
C PHE A 7 1.68 25.57 -2.47
N ARG A 8 0.48 25.04 -2.68
CA ARG A 8 -0.39 24.54 -1.62
C ARG A 8 0.39 23.45 -0.90
N ARG A 9 0.93 23.74 0.30
CA ARG A 9 1.54 22.70 1.15
C ARG A 9 0.45 21.68 1.42
N LEU A 10 0.63 20.48 0.88
CA LEU A 10 -0.29 19.37 1.05
C LEU A 10 -0.25 18.97 2.54
N ASN A 11 -1.39 19.08 3.23
CA ASN A 11 -1.55 18.85 4.67
C ASN A 11 -1.60 17.35 4.99
N SER A 12 -0.53 16.61 4.69
CA SER A 12 -0.37 15.28 5.29
C SER A 12 -0.16 15.43 6.81
N ASN A 13 -0.54 14.43 7.59
CA ASN A 13 -0.50 14.48 9.05
C ASN A 13 0.94 14.54 9.56
N LEU A 14 1.43 15.77 9.80
CA LEU A 14 2.77 16.04 10.30
C LEU A 14 3.03 15.41 11.68
N ALA A 15 2.00 15.27 12.51
CA ALA A 15 2.13 14.64 13.83
C ALA A 15 2.39 13.13 13.72
N ALA A 16 1.77 12.46 12.75
CA ALA A 16 2.06 11.06 12.45
C ALA A 16 3.43 10.88 11.78
N ARG A 17 3.80 11.82 10.89
CA ARG A 17 5.04 11.77 10.09
C ARG A 17 6.31 12.08 10.89
N GLN A 18 6.30 13.11 11.73
CA GLN A 18 7.52 13.61 12.38
C GLN A 18 8.27 12.55 13.21
N PRO A 19 7.59 11.70 14.02
CA PRO A 19 8.26 10.62 14.76
C PRO A 19 8.96 9.63 13.81
N ILE A 20 8.33 9.33 12.68
CA ILE A 20 8.86 8.41 11.66
C ILE A 20 10.12 9.02 11.02
N ASP A 21 10.08 10.29 10.63
CA ASP A 21 11.24 10.98 10.03
C ASP A 21 12.41 11.13 11.03
N ASN A 22 12.11 11.34 12.31
CA ASN A 22 13.12 11.33 13.38
C ASN A 22 13.80 9.96 13.52
N TYR A 23 13.01 8.88 13.49
CA TYR A 23 13.51 7.50 13.52
C TYR A 23 14.39 7.18 12.31
N PHE A 24 13.96 7.58 11.11
CA PHE A 24 14.78 7.47 9.90
C PHE A 24 16.12 8.19 10.04
N THR A 25 16.08 9.44 10.49
CA THR A 25 17.27 10.29 10.63
C THR A 25 18.30 9.65 11.57
N TYR A 26 17.83 9.07 12.69
CA TYR A 26 18.68 8.35 13.63
C TYR A 26 19.39 7.17 12.99
N PHE A 27 18.65 6.31 12.29
CA PHE A 27 19.27 5.17 11.62
C PHE A 27 20.06 5.58 10.37
N LYS A 28 19.75 6.71 9.70
CA LYS A 28 20.58 7.30 8.62
C LYS A 28 21.96 7.72 9.16
N THR A 29 22.01 8.29 10.37
CA THR A 29 23.22 8.79 11.04
C THR A 29 24.29 7.70 11.18
N GLN A 30 25.56 8.07 10.96
CA GLN A 30 26.70 7.18 11.12
C GLN A 30 26.79 6.65 12.55
N VAL A 31 27.08 5.35 12.71
CA VAL A 31 27.02 4.65 14.01
C VAL A 31 27.93 5.31 15.06
N THR A 32 29.11 5.80 14.65
CA THR A 32 30.07 6.50 15.52
C THR A 32 29.55 7.84 16.04
N LEU A 33 28.72 8.55 15.25
CA LEU A 33 28.15 9.84 15.60
C LEU A 33 26.88 9.72 16.45
N ARG A 34 26.17 8.58 16.39
CA ARG A 34 24.90 8.42 17.12
C ARG A 34 25.02 8.64 18.64
N PRO A 35 26.01 8.06 19.35
CA PRO A 35 26.15 8.31 20.78
C PRO A 35 26.45 9.77 21.10
N LEU A 36 27.17 10.48 20.23
CA LEU A 36 27.49 11.90 20.43
C LEU A 36 26.23 12.77 20.25
N ILE A 37 25.45 12.51 19.20
CA ILE A 37 24.27 13.31 18.83
C ILE A 37 23.06 13.02 19.73
N TYR A 38 22.81 11.75 20.06
CA TYR A 38 21.54 11.31 20.66
C TYR A 38 21.62 10.94 22.16
N ARG A 39 22.73 11.28 22.84
CA ARG A 39 22.86 11.11 24.31
C ARG A 39 23.17 12.44 24.97
N GLN A 40 22.30 12.86 25.89
CA GLN A 40 22.41 14.16 26.55
C GLN A 40 23.74 14.37 27.28
N ARG A 41 24.32 13.31 27.87
CA ARG A 41 25.63 13.39 28.54
C ARG A 41 26.78 13.84 27.64
N ASN A 42 26.65 13.69 26.31
CA ASN A 42 27.67 14.07 25.34
C ASN A 42 27.42 15.44 24.71
N ALA A 43 26.40 16.19 25.15
CA ALA A 43 25.98 17.44 24.52
C ALA A 43 27.11 18.48 24.49
N ASN A 44 27.81 18.69 25.61
CA ASN A 44 28.93 19.64 25.69
C ASN A 44 30.10 19.21 24.80
N THR A 45 30.40 17.91 24.75
CA THR A 45 31.44 17.36 23.86
C THR A 45 31.09 17.58 22.39
N LEU A 46 29.82 17.36 22.00
CA LEU A 46 29.37 17.58 20.63
C LEU A 46 29.49 19.05 20.22
N LEU A 47 29.07 19.97 21.09
CA LEU A 47 29.18 21.41 20.84
C LEU A 47 30.64 21.85 20.70
N ALA A 48 31.55 21.29 21.50
CA ALA A 48 32.98 21.59 21.41
C ALA A 48 33.68 21.01 20.17
N MET A 49 33.10 19.98 19.53
CA MET A 49 33.66 19.39 18.30
C MET A 49 33.34 20.17 17.03
N ASP A 50 32.45 21.17 17.10
CA ASP A 50 32.03 22.02 15.97
C ASP A 50 31.68 21.25 14.68
N LEU A 51 31.11 20.05 14.85
CA LEU A 51 30.71 19.22 13.72
C LEU A 51 29.61 19.93 12.92
N GLN A 52 29.79 20.01 11.61
CA GLN A 52 28.80 20.55 10.68
C GLN A 52 28.11 19.42 9.90
N ASP A 53 26.81 19.58 9.69
CA ASP A 53 26.06 18.70 8.80
C ASP A 53 26.53 18.93 7.35
N PRO A 54 26.93 17.88 6.61
CA PRO A 54 27.46 18.02 5.27
C PRO A 54 26.44 18.55 4.26
N GLU A 55 25.15 18.28 4.46
CA GLU A 55 24.05 18.71 3.59
C GLU A 55 23.64 20.16 3.88
N THR A 56 23.53 20.56 5.15
CA THR A 56 23.01 21.89 5.53
C THR A 56 24.08 22.92 5.90
N LYS A 57 25.33 22.49 6.11
CA LYS A 57 26.45 23.30 6.64
C LYS A 57 26.19 23.91 8.03
N GLN A 58 25.11 23.51 8.69
CA GLN A 58 24.77 23.97 10.04
C GLN A 58 25.46 23.09 11.09
N GLN A 59 25.77 23.70 12.23
CA GLN A 59 26.33 22.98 13.38
C GLN A 59 25.35 21.90 13.86
N VAL A 60 25.86 20.68 14.06
CA VAL A 60 25.07 19.55 14.54
C VAL A 60 24.73 19.76 16.01
N LYS A 61 23.45 19.94 16.30
CA LYS A 61 22.95 20.14 17.67
C LYS A 61 22.66 18.81 18.36
N PRO A 62 22.83 18.73 19.70
CA PRO A 62 22.37 17.59 20.48
C PRO A 62 20.88 17.33 20.25
N LYS A 63 20.50 16.06 20.14
CA LYS A 63 19.11 15.61 19.94
C LYS A 63 18.69 14.69 21.09
N ASN A 64 17.39 14.64 21.34
CA ASN A 64 16.81 13.71 22.29
C ASN A 64 17.04 12.26 21.86
N ALA A 65 17.16 11.36 22.83
CA ALA A 65 17.17 9.93 22.57
C ALA A 65 15.91 9.54 21.79
N ILE A 66 16.06 8.63 20.83
CA ILE A 66 14.96 8.21 19.97
C ILE A 66 14.24 7.03 20.61
N ALA A 67 12.95 7.22 20.85
CA ALA A 67 12.05 6.15 21.25
C ALA A 67 11.66 5.26 20.06
N SER A 68 11.16 4.06 20.36
CA SER A 68 10.51 3.23 19.34
C SER A 68 9.30 3.98 18.78
N VAL A 69 9.16 3.98 17.45
CA VAL A 69 8.01 4.62 16.79
C VAL A 69 6.86 3.62 16.69
N PRO A 70 5.63 3.98 17.11
CA PRO A 70 4.50 3.11 16.91
C PRO A 70 4.29 2.80 15.43
N LYS A 71 3.89 1.56 15.11
CA LYS A 71 3.61 1.14 13.73
C LYS A 71 2.42 1.92 13.16
N GLN A 72 1.43 2.19 14.01
CA GLN A 72 0.22 2.93 13.64
C GLN A 72 0.53 4.29 13.01
N ASN A 73 1.58 4.99 13.46
CA ASN A 73 1.99 6.27 12.86
C ASN A 73 2.19 6.19 11.34
N LEU A 74 2.78 5.09 10.82
CA LEU A 74 2.97 4.95 9.38
C LEU A 74 1.64 4.73 8.66
N ILE A 75 0.72 3.96 9.26
CA ILE A 75 -0.63 3.77 8.71
C ILE A 75 -1.35 5.12 8.65
N ASP A 76 -1.34 5.88 9.74
CA ASP A 76 -2.00 7.19 9.83
C ASP A 76 -1.38 8.19 8.86
N TYR A 77 -0.05 8.20 8.73
CA TYR A 77 0.63 9.03 7.75
C TYR A 77 0.17 8.68 6.34
N VAL A 78 0.22 7.41 5.93
CA VAL A 78 -0.17 7.00 4.57
C VAL A 78 -1.64 7.31 4.28
N LYS A 79 -2.54 7.10 5.26
CA LYS A 79 -3.96 7.46 5.12
C LYS A 79 -4.22 8.97 5.04
N SER A 80 -3.32 9.79 5.57
CA SER A 80 -3.44 11.26 5.51
C SER A 80 -2.99 11.87 4.19
N ILE A 81 -2.43 11.07 3.27
CA ILE A 81 -1.87 11.57 2.02
C ILE A 81 -3.01 11.98 1.09
N PRO A 82 -3.01 13.22 0.58
CA PRO A 82 -4.11 13.69 -0.25
C PRO A 82 -4.16 13.01 -1.61
N ASN A 83 -5.37 12.98 -2.18
CA ASN A 83 -5.65 12.33 -3.44
C ASN A 83 -4.76 12.86 -4.57
N GLY A 84 -4.24 11.96 -5.41
CA GLY A 84 -3.37 12.31 -6.54
C GLY A 84 -1.96 12.80 -6.15
N SER A 85 -1.58 12.78 -4.87
CA SER A 85 -0.28 13.27 -4.42
C SER A 85 0.86 12.30 -4.70
N ASN A 86 1.97 12.81 -5.23
CA ASN A 86 3.23 12.07 -5.35
C ASN A 86 4.04 12.03 -4.04
N GLU A 87 3.59 12.74 -3.00
CA GLU A 87 4.32 12.86 -1.72
C GLU A 87 4.71 11.50 -1.15
N PHE A 88 3.81 10.52 -1.23
CA PHE A 88 4.04 9.21 -0.63
C PHE A 88 5.28 8.53 -1.20
N PHE A 89 5.41 8.51 -2.53
CA PHE A 89 6.53 7.87 -3.20
C PHE A 89 7.85 8.60 -2.94
N GLU A 90 7.83 9.93 -3.00
CA GLU A 90 9.02 10.73 -2.74
C GLU A 90 9.50 10.58 -1.30
N TRP A 91 8.57 10.39 -0.35
CA TRP A 91 8.90 10.07 1.03
C TRP A 91 9.44 8.64 1.21
N LEU A 92 8.83 7.64 0.55
CA LEU A 92 9.21 6.22 0.69
C LEU A 92 10.56 5.91 0.02
N LYS A 93 10.94 6.66 -1.01
CA LYS A 93 12.14 6.41 -1.82
C LYS A 93 13.46 6.49 -1.03
N PRO A 94 13.73 7.54 -0.24
CA PRO A 94 14.88 7.59 0.67
C PRO A 94 14.93 6.44 1.68
N TRP A 95 13.77 6.04 2.22
CA TRP A 95 13.66 4.95 3.19
C TRP A 95 14.22 3.64 2.64
N MET A 96 13.82 3.27 1.42
CA MET A 96 14.24 2.00 0.83
C MET A 96 15.63 2.05 0.20
N LYS A 97 16.22 3.25 0.00
CA LYS A 97 17.59 3.42 -0.48
C LYS A 97 18.66 3.07 0.55
N LEU A 98 18.32 3.04 1.84
CA LEU A 98 19.26 2.65 2.89
C LEU A 98 19.77 1.22 2.69
N THR A 99 20.98 0.95 3.18
CA THR A 99 21.56 -0.39 3.11
C THR A 99 20.79 -1.36 4.01
N THR A 100 20.60 -2.60 3.57
CA THR A 100 19.94 -3.70 4.31
C THR A 100 20.63 -4.09 5.63
N ARG A 101 21.89 -3.64 5.83
CA ARG A 101 22.60 -3.73 7.12
C ARG A 101 21.87 -2.97 8.25
N LYS A 102 21.10 -1.92 7.92
CA LYS A 102 20.26 -1.16 8.86
C LYS A 102 18.92 -1.87 9.04
N LYS A 103 18.94 -3.04 9.67
CA LYS A 103 17.79 -3.96 9.74
C LYS A 103 16.56 -3.32 10.38
N GLU A 104 16.77 -2.42 11.33
CA GLU A 104 15.71 -1.74 12.08
C GLU A 104 14.77 -0.94 11.16
N ILE A 105 15.32 -0.34 10.09
CA ILE A 105 14.52 0.37 9.08
C ILE A 105 13.62 -0.61 8.32
N TYR A 106 14.16 -1.76 7.91
CA TYR A 106 13.40 -2.75 7.15
C TYR A 106 12.40 -3.51 8.02
N GLN A 107 12.76 -3.80 9.28
CA GLN A 107 11.90 -4.41 10.29
C GLN A 107 10.87 -3.42 10.86
N TYR A 108 11.00 -2.12 10.54
CA TYR A 108 9.94 -1.17 10.85
C TYR A 108 8.67 -1.50 10.06
N PHE A 109 8.79 -1.98 8.83
CA PHE A 109 7.65 -2.34 7.98
C PHE A 109 7.01 -3.66 8.41
N THR A 110 5.69 -3.70 8.36
CA THR A 110 4.85 -4.87 8.64
C THR A 110 3.99 -5.19 7.41
N ALA A 111 3.40 -6.38 7.38
CA ALA A 111 2.42 -6.78 6.37
C ALA A 111 1.29 -5.74 6.22
N ARG A 112 0.74 -5.29 7.36
CA ARG A 112 -0.31 -4.25 7.42
C ARG A 112 0.12 -2.92 6.78
N HIS A 113 1.39 -2.54 6.90
CA HIS A 113 1.91 -1.35 6.21
C HIS A 113 1.83 -1.53 4.69
N LEU A 114 2.35 -2.64 4.15
CA LEU A 114 2.32 -2.90 2.70
C LEU A 114 0.87 -2.93 2.18
N GLN A 115 -0.03 -3.58 2.92
CA GLN A 115 -1.46 -3.61 2.60
C GLN A 115 -2.06 -2.20 2.58
N THR A 116 -1.82 -1.39 3.61
CA THR A 116 -2.31 0.00 3.66
C THR A 116 -1.76 0.83 2.49
N MET A 117 -0.47 0.68 2.17
CA MET A 117 0.15 1.36 1.03
C MET A 117 -0.51 1.00 -0.29
N LEU A 118 -0.80 -0.29 -0.51
CA LEU A 118 -1.46 -0.76 -1.73
C LEU A 118 -2.91 -0.25 -1.82
N ILE A 119 -3.67 -0.34 -0.72
CA ILE A 119 -5.05 0.16 -0.66
C ILE A 119 -5.07 1.67 -0.92
N GLN A 120 -4.30 2.46 -0.19
CA GLN A 120 -4.26 3.91 -0.36
C GLN A 120 -3.77 4.29 -1.77
N SER A 121 -2.78 3.59 -2.31
CA SER A 121 -2.32 3.80 -3.69
C SER A 121 -3.39 3.47 -4.74
N CYS A 122 -4.28 2.52 -4.46
CA CYS A 122 -5.35 2.12 -5.37
C CYS A 122 -6.58 3.02 -5.26
N TYR A 123 -7.08 3.28 -4.05
CA TYR A 123 -8.38 3.90 -3.84
C TYR A 123 -8.34 5.43 -3.68
N ILE A 124 -7.20 5.99 -3.23
CA ILE A 124 -7.10 7.41 -2.83
C ILE A 124 -6.03 8.17 -3.64
N ILE A 125 -4.82 7.64 -3.74
CA ILE A 125 -3.70 8.33 -4.41
C ILE A 125 -3.73 8.10 -5.92
N GLY A 126 -4.11 6.90 -6.38
CA GLY A 126 -4.18 6.55 -7.79
C GLY A 126 -2.87 6.08 -8.43
N ASP A 127 -1.80 5.85 -7.67
CA ASP A 127 -0.48 5.45 -8.19
C ASP A 127 -0.13 3.97 -7.86
N TYR A 128 -1.16 3.13 -7.88
CA TYR A 128 -1.05 1.70 -7.55
C TYR A 128 -0.03 0.94 -8.41
N THR A 129 -0.01 1.14 -9.74
CA THR A 129 0.89 0.37 -10.62
C THR A 129 2.36 0.62 -10.28
N ARG A 130 2.73 1.89 -10.02
CA ARG A 130 4.08 2.25 -9.58
C ARG A 130 4.38 1.63 -8.21
N MET A 131 3.39 1.56 -7.32
CA MET A 131 3.58 1.05 -5.95
C MET A 131 3.86 -0.45 -5.98
N VAL A 132 3.08 -1.20 -6.76
CA VAL A 132 3.29 -2.64 -6.97
C VAL A 132 4.69 -2.90 -7.54
N GLY A 133 5.05 -2.23 -8.63
CA GLY A 133 6.38 -2.38 -9.24
C GLY A 133 7.50 -2.04 -8.26
N TYR A 134 7.33 -0.98 -7.46
CA TYR A 134 8.29 -0.59 -6.46
C TYR A 134 8.44 -1.64 -5.35
N LEU A 135 7.34 -2.16 -4.81
CA LEU A 135 7.37 -3.20 -3.77
C LEU A 135 8.00 -4.51 -4.27
N TYR A 136 7.80 -4.87 -5.54
CA TYR A 136 8.49 -6.01 -6.17
C TYR A 136 10.00 -5.79 -6.25
N VAL A 137 10.44 -4.61 -6.67
CA VAL A 137 11.88 -4.25 -6.71
C VAL A 137 12.51 -4.27 -5.33
N GLN A 138 11.78 -3.87 -4.28
CA GLN A 138 12.29 -3.86 -2.91
C GLN A 138 12.26 -5.23 -2.22
N ARG A 139 11.52 -6.22 -2.75
CA ARG A 139 11.37 -7.56 -2.14
C ARG A 139 12.70 -8.21 -1.75
N PRO A 140 13.74 -8.25 -2.61
CA PRO A 140 15.03 -8.86 -2.23
C PRO A 140 15.70 -8.16 -1.04
N ARG A 141 15.49 -6.84 -0.87
CA ARG A 141 16.06 -6.09 0.26
C ARG A 141 15.42 -6.46 1.58
N PHE A 142 14.10 -6.64 1.59
CA PHE A 142 13.38 -7.14 2.77
C PHE A 142 13.78 -8.57 3.14
N ILE A 143 13.98 -9.44 2.14
CA ILE A 143 14.51 -10.78 2.36
C ILE A 143 15.90 -10.72 2.99
N GLN A 144 16.82 -9.93 2.42
CA GLN A 144 18.18 -9.77 2.94
C GLN A 144 18.20 -9.20 4.37
N ALA A 145 17.26 -8.31 4.69
CA ALA A 145 17.10 -7.75 6.03
C ALA A 145 16.37 -8.68 7.03
N LYS A 146 16.06 -9.93 6.64
CA LYS A 146 15.31 -10.91 7.44
C LYS A 146 13.89 -10.45 7.81
N ASN A 147 13.23 -9.74 6.90
CA ASN A 147 11.83 -9.33 7.05
C ASN A 147 11.00 -9.74 5.83
N SER A 148 11.18 -10.97 5.35
CA SER A 148 10.46 -11.51 4.18
C SER A 148 8.96 -11.72 4.42
N ASN A 149 8.57 -11.95 5.68
CA ASN A 149 7.21 -12.36 6.06
C ASN A 149 6.16 -11.27 5.84
N ILE A 150 6.56 -10.02 5.56
CA ILE A 150 5.62 -8.94 5.21
C ILE A 150 5.01 -9.11 3.81
N TYR A 151 5.60 -9.98 2.99
CA TYR A 151 5.08 -10.37 1.67
C TYR A 151 4.29 -11.68 1.83
N ASP A 152 3.24 -11.66 2.64
CA ASP A 152 2.38 -12.80 2.90
C ASP A 152 1.12 -12.84 2.03
N VAL A 153 0.45 -14.00 2.02
CA VAL A 153 -0.76 -14.20 1.22
C VAL A 153 -1.91 -13.32 1.69
N ASP A 154 -2.18 -13.29 2.99
CA ASP A 154 -3.39 -12.67 3.53
C ASP A 154 -3.41 -11.15 3.37
N HIS A 155 -2.24 -10.51 3.49
CA HIS A 155 -2.10 -9.05 3.37
C HIS A 155 -1.63 -8.63 1.99
N PHE A 156 -0.57 -9.22 1.46
CA PHE A 156 0.05 -8.72 0.23
C PHE A 156 -0.66 -9.28 -1.01
N PHE A 157 -0.74 -10.60 -1.16
CA PHE A 157 -1.34 -11.23 -2.34
C PHE A 157 -2.83 -10.90 -2.49
N ASN A 158 -3.60 -11.06 -1.41
CA ASN A 158 -5.04 -10.80 -1.43
C ASN A 158 -5.36 -9.33 -1.72
N THR A 159 -4.58 -8.39 -1.19
CA THR A 159 -4.74 -6.96 -1.51
C THR A 159 -4.39 -6.67 -2.97
N LEU A 160 -3.37 -7.31 -3.53
CA LEU A 160 -3.04 -7.16 -4.96
C LEU A 160 -4.18 -7.64 -5.85
N LEU A 161 -4.82 -8.77 -5.52
CA LEU A 161 -5.99 -9.29 -6.23
C LEU A 161 -7.20 -8.36 -6.07
N MET A 162 -7.53 -7.97 -4.84
CA MET A 162 -8.63 -7.03 -4.54
C MET A 162 -8.50 -5.73 -5.33
N CYS A 163 -7.34 -5.08 -5.29
CA CYS A 163 -7.07 -3.87 -6.05
C CYS A 163 -7.12 -4.13 -7.57
N SER A 164 -6.69 -5.31 -8.03
CA SER A 164 -6.72 -5.65 -9.46
C SER A 164 -8.13 -5.90 -9.99
N LEU A 165 -8.99 -6.55 -9.20
CA LEU A 165 -10.42 -6.74 -9.47
C LEU A 165 -11.11 -5.39 -9.70
N GLN A 166 -10.95 -4.48 -8.74
CA GLN A 166 -11.59 -3.17 -8.76
C GLN A 166 -11.05 -2.28 -9.88
N ARG A 167 -9.75 -2.36 -10.17
CA ARG A 167 -9.18 -1.61 -11.31
C ARG A 167 -9.64 -2.20 -12.64
N GLY A 168 -9.75 -3.52 -12.71
CA GLY A 168 -10.20 -4.24 -13.91
C GLY A 168 -11.60 -3.84 -14.33
N SER A 169 -12.51 -3.62 -13.38
CA SER A 169 -13.89 -3.21 -13.70
C SER A 169 -14.01 -1.78 -14.23
N ILE A 170 -13.07 -0.89 -13.88
CA ILE A 170 -13.08 0.51 -14.35
C ILE A 170 -12.30 0.64 -15.67
N LEU A 171 -11.13 0.02 -15.73
CA LEU A 171 -10.21 0.13 -16.87
C LEU A 171 -10.52 -0.88 -17.99
N GLU A 172 -11.49 -1.78 -17.79
CA GLU A 172 -11.95 -2.78 -18.76
C GLU A 172 -10.79 -3.63 -19.31
N PHE A 173 -9.95 -4.13 -18.40
CA PHE A 173 -8.92 -5.09 -18.78
C PHE A 173 -9.56 -6.42 -19.18
N ASN A 174 -9.40 -6.80 -20.45
CA ASN A 174 -10.08 -7.94 -21.08
C ASN A 174 -9.11 -8.94 -21.74
N ASP A 175 -7.89 -9.09 -21.21
CA ASP A 175 -6.92 -10.08 -21.72
C ASP A 175 -6.72 -11.22 -20.69
N PRO A 176 -7.33 -12.40 -20.93
CA PRO A 176 -7.21 -13.56 -20.05
C PRO A 176 -5.76 -14.04 -19.85
N SER A 177 -4.92 -13.97 -20.89
CA SER A 177 -3.53 -14.45 -20.84
C SER A 177 -2.67 -13.54 -19.96
N ILE A 178 -2.83 -12.22 -20.12
CA ILE A 178 -2.15 -11.24 -19.28
C ILE A 178 -2.64 -11.34 -17.84
N ALA A 179 -3.95 -11.48 -17.62
CA ALA A 179 -4.53 -11.64 -16.30
C ALA A 179 -3.99 -12.89 -15.57
N TYR A 180 -3.92 -14.03 -16.25
CA TYR A 180 -3.34 -15.26 -15.70
C TYR A 180 -1.87 -15.07 -15.30
N LYS A 181 -1.04 -14.53 -16.21
CA LYS A 181 0.37 -14.23 -15.93
C LYS A 181 0.54 -13.26 -14.77
N LYS A 182 -0.37 -12.30 -14.63
CA LYS A 182 -0.38 -11.34 -13.52
C LYS A 182 -0.62 -12.03 -12.18
N VAL A 183 -1.55 -12.99 -12.09
CA VAL A 183 -1.74 -13.79 -10.87
C VAL A 183 -0.49 -14.60 -10.55
N GLN A 184 0.12 -15.26 -11.54
CA GLN A 184 1.37 -15.99 -11.34
C GLN A 184 2.50 -15.07 -10.85
N GLN A 185 2.61 -13.87 -11.43
CA GLN A 185 3.60 -12.88 -11.01
C GLN A 185 3.35 -12.43 -9.57
N MET A 186 2.10 -12.13 -9.19
CA MET A 186 1.74 -11.79 -7.81
C MET A 186 2.14 -12.94 -6.86
N TRP A 187 1.80 -14.18 -7.22
CA TRP A 187 2.10 -15.36 -6.41
C TRP A 187 3.60 -15.61 -6.25
N SER A 188 4.38 -15.39 -7.31
CA SER A 188 5.85 -15.50 -7.27
C SER A 188 6.52 -14.40 -6.41
N ASN A 189 5.83 -13.29 -6.20
CA ASN A 189 6.29 -12.18 -5.35
C ASN A 189 5.84 -12.30 -3.89
N THR A 190 4.96 -13.26 -3.59
CA THR A 190 4.56 -13.62 -2.24
C THR A 190 5.55 -14.64 -1.67
N VAL A 191 6.11 -14.33 -0.51
CA VAL A 191 7.11 -15.18 0.14
C VAL A 191 6.46 -16.10 1.16
N ASN A 192 5.66 -15.56 2.08
CA ASN A 192 4.93 -16.37 3.04
C ASN A 192 3.61 -16.83 2.42
N LYS A 193 3.56 -18.09 1.99
CA LYS A 193 2.42 -18.70 1.30
C LYS A 193 1.40 -19.35 2.24
N GLN A 194 1.59 -19.23 3.56
CA GLN A 194 0.62 -19.69 4.53
C GLN A 194 -0.57 -18.74 4.56
N GLN A 195 -1.74 -19.28 4.23
CA GLN A 195 -3.02 -18.58 4.29
C GLN A 195 -3.73 -18.91 5.59
N THR A 196 -4.34 -17.91 6.23
CA THR A 196 -5.02 -18.10 7.53
C THR A 196 -6.54 -17.92 7.48
N ASN A 197 -7.06 -17.15 6.52
CA ASN A 197 -8.47 -16.73 6.53
C ASN A 197 -9.38 -17.39 5.47
N GLY A 198 -8.83 -18.24 4.59
CA GLY A 198 -9.63 -18.91 3.54
C GLY A 198 -10.08 -18.01 2.36
N LEU A 199 -9.73 -16.71 2.33
CA LEU A 199 -10.23 -15.76 1.32
C LEU A 199 -9.51 -15.80 -0.04
N THR A 200 -8.30 -16.33 -0.10
CA THR A 200 -7.44 -16.26 -1.28
C THR A 200 -8.03 -16.95 -2.50
N SER A 201 -8.54 -18.18 -2.34
CA SER A 201 -9.16 -18.95 -3.42
C SER A 201 -10.40 -18.26 -3.97
N LEU A 202 -11.21 -17.66 -3.08
CA LEU A 202 -12.40 -16.90 -3.46
C LEU A 202 -12.02 -15.66 -4.29
N LEU A 203 -10.99 -14.91 -3.90
CA LEU A 203 -10.50 -13.77 -4.68
C LEU A 203 -9.95 -14.18 -6.04
N VAL A 204 -9.17 -15.27 -6.10
CA VAL A 204 -8.64 -15.79 -7.37
C VAL A 204 -9.78 -16.19 -8.29
N ASN A 205 -10.82 -16.86 -7.78
CA ASN A 205 -12.00 -17.23 -8.55
C ASN A 205 -12.78 -16.00 -9.04
N CYS A 206 -12.97 -14.98 -8.19
CA CYS A 206 -13.58 -13.72 -8.59
C CYS A 206 -12.79 -13.06 -9.73
N TYR A 207 -11.45 -13.01 -9.61
CA TYR A 207 -10.58 -12.39 -10.61
C TYR A 207 -10.57 -13.17 -11.93
N ALA A 208 -10.50 -14.50 -11.84
CA ALA A 208 -10.57 -15.40 -12.98
C ALA A 208 -11.88 -15.26 -13.75
N LYS A 209 -13.01 -15.22 -13.03
CA LYS A 209 -14.33 -15.00 -13.62
C LYS A 209 -14.43 -13.62 -14.29
N GLN A 210 -13.95 -12.56 -13.65
CA GLN A 210 -13.96 -11.21 -14.22
C GLN A 210 -13.13 -11.14 -15.51
N GLN A 211 -11.98 -11.81 -15.55
CA GLN A 211 -11.02 -11.72 -16.65
C GLN A 211 -11.19 -12.81 -17.70
N GLY A 212 -12.09 -13.77 -17.50
CA GLY A 212 -12.39 -14.84 -18.44
C GLY A 212 -11.30 -15.90 -18.60
N PHE A 213 -10.59 -16.26 -17.52
CA PHE A 213 -9.60 -17.35 -17.55
C PHE A 213 -9.95 -18.48 -16.57
N GLU A 214 -9.47 -19.68 -16.83
CA GLU A 214 -9.64 -20.83 -15.94
C GLU A 214 -8.55 -20.86 -14.85
N THR A 215 -8.93 -21.17 -13.61
CA THR A 215 -7.97 -21.25 -12.49
C THR A 215 -7.12 -22.52 -12.51
N GLN A 216 -7.41 -23.45 -13.43
CA GLN A 216 -6.66 -24.69 -13.61
C GLN A 216 -5.17 -24.37 -13.88
N GLY A 217 -4.27 -25.02 -13.14
CA GLY A 217 -2.82 -24.79 -13.24
C GLY A 217 -2.27 -23.68 -12.35
N LEU A 218 -3.10 -22.82 -11.73
CA LEU A 218 -2.66 -21.96 -10.62
C LEU A 218 -2.47 -22.76 -9.31
N ASN A 219 -2.93 -24.01 -9.30
CA ASN A 219 -3.04 -24.91 -8.14
C ASN A 219 -1.72 -25.32 -7.48
N GLN A 220 -0.56 -24.93 -8.00
CA GLN A 220 0.71 -25.12 -7.28
C GLN A 220 0.84 -24.10 -6.14
N GLY A 221 0.18 -24.41 -5.03
CA GLY A 221 0.29 -23.71 -3.74
C GLY A 221 -0.92 -22.87 -3.32
N LEU A 222 -1.96 -22.75 -4.15
CA LEU A 222 -3.23 -22.12 -3.79
C LEU A 222 -4.20 -23.18 -3.24
N ASN A 223 -3.86 -23.76 -2.09
CA ASN A 223 -4.72 -24.76 -1.46
C ASN A 223 -6.03 -24.09 -1.02
N GLN A 224 -7.16 -24.73 -1.32
CA GLN A 224 -8.45 -24.30 -0.79
C GLN A 224 -8.49 -24.62 0.71
N ILE A 225 -8.63 -23.56 1.51
CA ILE A 225 -8.81 -23.65 2.96
C ILE A 225 -10.20 -23.10 3.26
N GLU A 226 -10.85 -23.65 4.29
CA GLU A 226 -12.12 -23.14 4.79
C GLU A 226 -11.99 -21.67 5.21
N VAL A 227 -13.05 -20.90 4.96
CA VAL A 227 -13.10 -19.48 5.36
C VAL A 227 -13.17 -19.40 6.88
N ASN A 228 -12.17 -18.75 7.48
CA ASN A 228 -12.09 -18.55 8.92
C ASN A 228 -11.88 -17.06 9.20
N LEU A 229 -12.94 -16.40 9.68
CA LEU A 229 -12.94 -14.96 9.96
C LEU A 229 -13.21 -14.72 11.45
N PRO A 230 -12.57 -13.71 12.06
CA PRO A 230 -12.80 -13.40 13.47
C PRO A 230 -14.25 -12.96 13.67
N SER A 231 -14.83 -13.31 14.83
CA SER A 231 -16.09 -12.71 15.27
C SER A 231 -15.81 -11.36 15.91
N LEU A 232 -16.63 -10.36 15.59
CA LEU A 232 -16.59 -9.01 16.15
C LEU A 232 -17.73 -8.78 17.17
N GLU A 233 -18.38 -9.85 17.64
CA GLU A 233 -19.44 -9.75 18.64
C GLU A 233 -18.88 -9.41 20.04
N PRO A 234 -19.61 -8.58 20.82
CA PRO A 234 -19.13 -8.05 22.10
C PRO A 234 -18.94 -9.10 23.20
N THR A 235 -19.51 -10.30 23.06
CA THR A 235 -19.46 -11.39 24.06
C THR A 235 -18.05 -11.90 24.37
N ASN A 236 -17.06 -11.60 23.52
CA ASN A 236 -15.66 -12.00 23.72
C ASN A 236 -14.71 -10.83 24.03
N MET A 237 -15.19 -9.57 24.14
CA MET A 237 -14.32 -8.40 23.94
C MET A 237 -14.62 -7.19 24.85
N GLU A 238 -14.89 -7.42 26.14
CA GLU A 238 -15.25 -6.35 27.11
C GLU A 238 -14.20 -5.23 27.28
N ASN A 239 -12.97 -5.38 26.77
CA ASN A 239 -11.86 -4.44 27.00
C ASN A 239 -11.28 -3.75 25.74
N GLU A 240 -11.73 -4.08 24.53
CA GLU A 240 -11.19 -3.45 23.30
C GLU A 240 -12.13 -2.36 22.78
N SER A 241 -11.60 -1.17 22.49
CA SER A 241 -12.42 -0.09 21.94
C SER A 241 -12.95 -0.46 20.55
N HIS A 242 -14.21 -0.13 20.27
CA HIS A 242 -14.82 -0.37 18.95
C HIS A 242 -13.95 0.19 17.81
N GLU A 243 -13.29 1.33 18.03
CA GLU A 243 -12.41 1.96 17.05
C GLU A 243 -11.17 1.12 16.74
N ASN A 244 -10.54 0.51 17.75
CA ASN A 244 -9.39 -0.37 17.56
C ASN A 244 -9.77 -1.62 16.77
N LEU A 245 -10.92 -2.22 17.09
CA LEU A 245 -11.45 -3.37 16.36
C LEU A 245 -11.75 -3.05 14.89
N LEU A 246 -12.41 -1.92 14.62
CA LEU A 246 -12.66 -1.46 13.26
C LEU A 246 -11.34 -1.23 12.52
N ASN A 247 -10.39 -0.51 13.13
CA ASN A 247 -9.11 -0.21 12.52
C ASN A 247 -8.27 -1.47 12.26
N GLY A 248 -8.33 -2.46 13.15
CA GLY A 248 -7.64 -3.75 13.01
C GLY A 248 -8.20 -4.60 11.88
N ASN A 249 -9.50 -4.54 11.65
CA ASN A 249 -10.21 -5.38 10.69
C ASN A 249 -10.57 -4.68 9.37
N GLU A 250 -10.27 -3.39 9.20
CA GLU A 250 -10.65 -2.60 8.03
C GLU A 250 -10.22 -3.25 6.70
N SER A 251 -8.97 -3.71 6.60
CA SER A 251 -8.50 -4.30 5.33
C SER A 251 -9.11 -5.67 5.06
N LEU A 252 -9.38 -6.46 6.10
CA LEU A 252 -10.10 -7.73 5.97
C LEU A 252 -11.54 -7.48 5.51
N TYR A 253 -12.19 -6.46 6.08
CA TYR A 253 -13.51 -5.98 5.68
C TYR A 253 -13.56 -5.55 4.22
N MET A 254 -12.56 -4.79 3.75
CA MET A 254 -12.45 -4.38 2.34
C MET A 254 -12.35 -5.58 1.39
N ILE A 255 -11.58 -6.61 1.76
CA ILE A 255 -11.44 -7.83 0.97
C ILE A 255 -12.78 -8.59 0.93
N CYS A 256 -13.41 -8.80 2.09
CA CYS A 256 -14.70 -9.47 2.21
C CYS A 256 -15.79 -8.78 1.37
N ARG A 257 -15.90 -7.45 1.46
CA ARG A 257 -16.81 -6.66 0.63
C ARG A 257 -16.51 -6.79 -0.86
N THR A 258 -15.23 -6.80 -1.25
CA THR A 258 -14.84 -7.02 -2.65
C THR A 258 -15.27 -8.42 -3.12
N ILE A 259 -15.13 -9.47 -2.31
CA ILE A 259 -15.59 -10.81 -2.69
C ILE A 259 -17.11 -10.80 -2.91
N LEU A 260 -17.88 -10.19 -2.00
CA LEU A 260 -19.35 -10.10 -2.14
C LEU A 260 -19.80 -9.34 -3.39
N ASP A 261 -19.04 -8.31 -3.81
CA ASP A 261 -19.38 -7.55 -5.02
C ASP A 261 -19.10 -8.31 -6.33
N TYR A 262 -18.17 -9.28 -6.33
CA TYR A 262 -17.72 -9.98 -7.54
C TYR A 262 -18.06 -11.48 -7.57
N SER A 263 -18.54 -12.05 -6.47
CA SER A 263 -19.01 -13.43 -6.37
C SER A 263 -20.53 -13.50 -6.29
N PRO A 264 -21.21 -14.27 -7.16
CA PRO A 264 -22.65 -14.52 -7.05
C PRO A 264 -23.00 -15.45 -5.88
N GLU A 265 -22.04 -16.26 -5.43
CA GLU A 265 -22.22 -17.19 -4.32
C GLU A 265 -21.87 -16.47 -3.02
N GLN A 266 -22.88 -16.26 -2.17
CA GLN A 266 -22.69 -15.65 -0.86
C GLN A 266 -22.13 -16.68 0.11
N ASN A 267 -20.88 -16.47 0.54
CA ASN A 267 -20.29 -17.25 1.62
C ASN A 267 -20.82 -16.75 2.97
N VAL A 268 -21.41 -17.65 3.76
CA VAL A 268 -22.08 -17.33 5.04
C VAL A 268 -21.14 -16.65 6.02
N GLU A 269 -19.88 -17.10 6.13
CA GLU A 269 -18.88 -16.54 7.05
C GLU A 269 -18.50 -15.11 6.65
N ILE A 270 -18.33 -14.85 5.34
CA ILE A 270 -18.06 -13.51 4.82
C ILE A 270 -19.23 -12.57 5.12
N THR A 271 -20.45 -13.02 4.85
CA THR A 271 -21.67 -12.23 5.10
C THR A 271 -21.82 -11.92 6.59
N ARG A 272 -21.58 -12.90 7.47
CA ARG A 272 -21.58 -12.71 8.93
C ARG A 272 -20.60 -11.61 9.33
N PHE A 273 -19.32 -11.77 8.97
CA PHE A 273 -18.26 -10.83 9.33
C PHE A 273 -18.53 -9.40 8.82
N VAL A 274 -19.02 -9.25 7.59
CA VAL A 274 -19.38 -7.95 7.01
C VAL A 274 -20.51 -7.29 7.80
N ASN A 275 -21.53 -8.06 8.20
CA ASN A 275 -22.65 -7.54 8.97
C ASN A 275 -22.23 -7.14 10.40
N GLU A 276 -21.39 -7.95 11.04
CA GLU A 276 -20.81 -7.64 12.36
C GLU A 276 -19.97 -6.36 12.31
N TYR A 277 -19.11 -6.20 11.29
CA TYR A 277 -18.28 -5.01 11.10
C TYR A 277 -19.13 -3.75 10.90
N LYS A 278 -20.17 -3.83 10.07
CA LYS A 278 -21.12 -2.72 9.87
C LYS A 278 -21.87 -2.36 11.14
N ALA A 279 -22.36 -3.37 11.88
CA ALA A 279 -23.05 -3.15 13.15
C ALA A 279 -22.14 -2.47 14.17
N LEU A 280 -20.87 -2.87 14.23
CA LEU A 280 -19.86 -2.24 15.07
C LEU A 280 -19.58 -0.79 14.63
N GLY A 281 -19.49 -0.53 13.33
CA GLY A 281 -19.35 0.81 12.75
C GLY A 281 -20.50 1.74 13.14
N ASN A 282 -21.73 1.26 13.06
CA ASN A 282 -22.93 2.00 13.47
C ASN A 282 -22.90 2.32 14.97
N LYS A 283 -22.50 1.37 15.82
CA LYS A 283 -22.32 1.59 17.27
C LYS A 283 -21.22 2.62 17.57
N ALA A 284 -20.20 2.70 16.72
CA ALA A 284 -19.13 3.70 16.82
C ALA A 284 -19.49 5.06 16.17
N GLY A 285 -20.74 5.23 15.70
CA GLY A 285 -21.20 6.50 15.11
C GLY A 285 -20.76 6.74 13.66
N LYS A 286 -20.23 5.73 12.96
CA LYS A 286 -19.93 5.83 11.52
C LYS A 286 -21.24 5.76 10.73
N THR A 287 -21.51 6.78 9.94
CA THR A 287 -22.74 6.89 9.13
C THR A 287 -22.58 6.35 7.72
N THR A 288 -21.35 6.21 7.26
CA THR A 288 -20.99 5.79 5.91
C THR A 288 -20.10 4.56 5.95
N ASP A 289 -20.27 3.73 4.93
CA ASP A 289 -19.46 2.54 4.76
C ASP A 289 -18.10 2.90 4.16
N ILE A 290 -17.03 2.60 4.87
CA ILE A 290 -15.67 2.91 4.43
C ILE A 290 -15.33 2.27 3.07
N TYR A 291 -15.92 1.10 2.78
CA TYR A 291 -15.72 0.44 1.49
C TYR A 291 -16.35 1.25 0.36
N ASP A 292 -17.58 1.73 0.56
CA ASP A 292 -18.30 2.50 -0.46
C ASP A 292 -17.62 3.85 -0.71
N GLU A 293 -17.13 4.51 0.35
CA GLU A 293 -16.31 5.73 0.23
C GLU A 293 -15.05 5.49 -0.62
N TYR A 294 -14.33 4.41 -0.34
CA TYR A 294 -13.11 4.04 -1.07
C TYR A 294 -13.43 3.74 -2.53
N VAL A 295 -14.46 2.95 -2.82
CA VAL A 295 -14.86 2.62 -4.20
C VAL A 295 -15.28 3.87 -4.97
N VAL A 296 -16.02 4.80 -4.35
CA VAL A 296 -16.40 6.08 -4.99
C VAL A 296 -15.16 6.91 -5.32
N SER A 297 -14.23 7.07 -4.37
CA SER A 297 -12.96 7.79 -4.62
C SER A 297 -12.16 7.13 -5.75
N MET A 298 -12.04 5.80 -5.70
CA MET A 298 -11.32 5.02 -6.69
C MET A 298 -11.89 5.22 -8.10
N LYS A 299 -13.22 5.10 -8.26
CA LYS A 299 -13.91 5.32 -9.53
C LYS A 299 -13.57 6.69 -10.11
N LYS A 300 -13.68 7.75 -9.30
CA LYS A 300 -13.32 9.11 -9.73
C LYS A 300 -11.88 9.19 -10.26
N ILE A 301 -10.92 8.62 -9.55
CA ILE A 301 -9.50 8.71 -9.90
C ILE A 301 -9.17 7.93 -11.17
N TRP A 302 -9.62 6.67 -11.26
CA TRP A 302 -9.24 5.80 -12.38
C TRP A 302 -10.01 6.13 -13.65
N THR A 303 -11.25 6.62 -13.57
CA THR A 303 -11.97 7.13 -14.73
C THR A 303 -11.27 8.35 -15.31
N ALA A 304 -10.88 9.34 -14.48
CA ALA A 304 -10.10 10.48 -14.95
C ALA A 304 -8.78 10.06 -15.61
N LYS A 305 -8.08 9.07 -15.05
CA LYS A 305 -6.86 8.50 -15.67
C LYS A 305 -7.12 7.73 -16.96
N LYS A 306 -8.28 7.10 -17.11
CA LYS A 306 -8.69 6.43 -18.35
C LYS A 306 -8.88 7.48 -19.45
N GLU A 307 -9.62 8.55 -19.14
CA GLU A 307 -9.88 9.68 -20.04
C GLU A 307 -8.57 10.38 -20.47
N GLU A 308 -7.66 10.67 -19.53
CA GLU A 308 -6.35 11.28 -19.83
C GLU A 308 -5.50 10.43 -20.79
N ARG A 309 -5.58 9.10 -20.70
CA ARG A 309 -4.84 8.19 -21.59
C ARG A 309 -5.42 8.19 -22.99
N THR A 310 -6.74 8.06 -23.10
CA THR A 310 -7.44 8.08 -24.39
C THR A 310 -7.21 9.40 -25.12
N ALA A 311 -7.19 10.54 -24.41
CA ALA A 311 -6.89 11.84 -25.00
C ALA A 311 -5.47 11.92 -25.58
N ARG A 312 -4.46 11.39 -24.87
CA ARG A 312 -3.06 11.38 -25.36
C ARG A 312 -2.85 10.46 -26.56
N ASP A 313 -3.54 9.32 -26.59
CA ASP A 313 -3.41 8.35 -27.67
C ASP A 313 -4.17 8.80 -28.93
N GLY A 314 -5.21 9.65 -28.79
CA GLY A 314 -5.93 10.28 -29.91
C GLY A 314 -5.22 11.45 -30.60
N GLU A 315 -4.13 11.98 -30.03
CA GLU A 315 -3.36 13.11 -30.58
C GLU A 315 -2.12 12.68 -31.41
N LYS A 316 -1.89 11.38 -31.64
CA LYS A 316 -0.86 10.95 -32.58
C LYS A 316 -1.40 11.08 -34.02
N PRO A 317 -0.81 11.92 -34.89
CA PRO A 317 -1.18 11.93 -36.30
C PRO A 317 -0.80 10.58 -36.91
N VAL A 318 -1.75 10.00 -37.62
CA VAL A 318 -1.50 8.93 -38.58
C VAL A 318 -0.62 9.54 -39.66
N GLU A 319 0.69 9.30 -39.62
CA GLU A 319 1.53 9.44 -40.81
C GLU A 319 1.00 8.44 -41.83
N GLN A 320 0.31 8.99 -42.83
CA GLN A 320 -0.15 8.24 -43.99
C GLN A 320 1.07 7.59 -44.65
N GLU A 321 1.02 6.27 -44.77
CA GLU A 321 1.80 5.51 -45.75
C GLU A 321 1.57 6.13 -47.13
N GLN A 322 2.50 6.97 -47.58
CA GLN A 322 2.62 7.29 -48.99
C GLN A 322 3.28 6.10 -49.69
N ASP A 323 2.39 5.30 -50.25
CA ASP A 323 2.59 4.42 -51.39
C ASP A 323 3.57 5.04 -52.39
N SER A 324 4.79 4.49 -52.48
CA SER A 324 5.76 4.81 -53.52
C SER A 324 5.83 3.65 -54.51
N THR A 325 4.78 3.55 -55.33
CA THR A 325 4.90 2.95 -56.65
C THR A 325 5.69 3.92 -57.53
N THR A 326 6.95 3.59 -57.82
CA THR A 326 7.61 4.11 -59.02
C THR A 326 8.47 3.01 -59.64
N THR A 327 7.82 2.28 -60.54
CA THR A 327 8.41 1.58 -61.68
C THR A 327 9.32 2.55 -62.44
N LYS A 328 10.58 2.17 -62.69
CA LYS A 328 11.31 2.59 -63.90
C LYS A 328 12.27 1.50 -64.35
N GLU A 329 12.20 1.31 -65.67
CA GLU A 329 13.00 0.50 -66.59
C GLU A 329 14.50 0.78 -66.51
#